data_AF-A0A7C1S791-F1
#
_entry.id   AF-A0A7C1S791-F1
#
_cell.length_a   1.000
_cell.length_b   1.000
_cell.length_c   1.000
_cell.angle_alpha   90.00
_cell.angle_beta   90.00
_cell.angle_gamma   90.00
#
_symmetry.space_group_name_H-M   'P 1'
#
loop_
_entity.id
_entity.type
_entity.pdbx_description
1 polymer ?
#
loop_
_entity_poly.entity_id
_entity_poly.type
_entity_poly.pdbx_seq_one_letter_code
_entity_poly.pdbx_strand_id
1 'polypeptide(L)'
;MDSVTFVGICAGILTTSSFLPQVIKIHRTKKTSDLSLAMFVVLAIGISLWIIYGILLGSLPILLANSVVFVLCIYLIVAKIRYG
;
A
#
# COMPACT_ATOMS: atom_id res chain seq x y z
N MET A 1 9.43 24.27 -4.18
CA MET A 1 8.32 23.32 -4.42
C MET A 1 7.02 24.10 -4.30
N ASP A 2 6.08 23.85 -5.20
CA ASP A 2 4.72 24.39 -5.04
C ASP A 2 3.99 23.63 -3.91
N SER A 3 2.95 24.25 -3.35
CA SER A 3 2.19 23.69 -2.24
C SER A 3 1.55 22.33 -2.60
N VAL A 4 1.18 22.15 -3.87
CA VAL A 4 0.58 20.91 -4.38
C VAL A 4 1.57 19.74 -4.31
N THR A 5 2.81 19.92 -4.80
CA THR A 5 3.83 18.86 -4.73
C THR A 5 4.22 18.54 -3.30
N PHE A 6 4.32 19.55 -2.42
CA PHE A 6 4.62 19.32 -1.00
C PHE A 6 3.54 18.47 -0.32
N VAL A 7 2.27 18.83 -0.48
CA VAL A 7 1.15 18.06 0.07
C VAL A 7 1.11 16.65 -0.50
N GLY A 8 1.32 16.48 -1.81
CA GLY A 8 1.35 15.17 -2.46
C GLY A 8 2.44 14.25 -1.93
N ILE A 9 3.65 14.78 -1.70
CA ILE A 9 4.76 14.00 -1.11
C ILE A 9 4.45 13.61 0.34
N CYS A 10 3.99 14.56 1.16
CA CYS A 10 3.61 14.30 2.55
C CYS A 10 2.50 13.24 2.64
N ALA A 11 1.47 13.36 1.79
CA ALA A 11 0.39 12.39 1.70
C ALA A 11 0.91 10.99 1.31
N GLY A 12 1.78 10.91 0.29
CA GLY A 12 2.39 9.65 -0.14
C GLY A 12 3.23 8.98 0.95
N ILE A 13 4.04 9.75 1.68
CA ILE A 13 4.87 9.24 2.77
C ILE A 13 4.00 8.73 3.93
N LEU A 14 3.04 9.53 4.38
CA LEU A 14 2.19 9.18 5.53
C LEU A 14 1.32 7.95 5.23
N THR A 15 0.69 7.92 4.06
CA THR A 15 -0.14 6.77 3.66
C THR A 15 0.69 5.50 3.48
N THR A 16 1.85 5.58 2.82
CA THR A 16 2.72 4.41 2.61
C THR A 16 3.29 3.88 3.92
N SER A 17 3.82 4.76 4.78
CA SER A 17 4.42 4.37 6.05
C SER A 17 3.40 3.80 7.04
N SER A 18 2.11 4.12 6.91
CA SER A 18 1.05 3.56 7.75
C SER A 18 0.92 2.02 7.65
N PHE A 19 1.34 1.42 6.53
CA PHE A 19 1.34 -0.04 6.34
C PHE A 19 2.54 -0.73 7.01
N LEU A 20 3.63 0.01 7.24
CA LEU A 20 4.89 -0.53 7.75
C LEU A 20 4.74 -1.18 9.14
N PRO A 21 4.08 -0.55 10.13
CA PRO A 21 3.84 -1.17 11.43
C PRO A 21 3.12 -2.52 11.33
N GLN A 22 2.13 -2.62 10.44
CA GLN A 22 1.36 -3.86 10.24
C GLN A 22 2.23 -4.96 9.61
N VAL A 23 3.02 -4.60 8.59
CA VAL A 23 3.98 -5.50 7.93
C VAL A 23 5.01 -6.02 8.93
N ILE A 24 5.61 -5.13 9.74
CA ILE A 24 6.60 -5.48 10.76
C ILE A 24 5.98 -6.40 11.82
N LYS A 25 4.78 -6.07 12.29
CA LYS A 25 4.05 -6.88 13.28
C LYS A 25 3.85 -8.30 12.75
N ILE A 26 3.28 -8.47 11.57
CA ILE A 26 3.04 -9.79 10.99
C ILE A 26 4.36 -10.52 10.68
N HIS A 27 5.37 -9.80 10.19
CA HIS A 27 6.68 -10.41 9.93
C HIS A 27 7.31 -11.00 11.20
N ARG A 28 7.16 -10.34 12.35
CA ARG A 28 7.72 -10.79 13.63
C ARG A 28 6.86 -11.86 14.30
N THR A 29 5.54 -11.66 14.35
CA THR A 29 4.65 -12.55 15.13
C THR A 29 4.15 -13.75 14.34
N LYS A 30 4.14 -13.66 13.01
CA LYS A 30 3.47 -14.61 12.11
C LYS A 30 2.00 -14.84 12.46
N LYS A 31 1.36 -13.94 13.21
CA LYS A 31 -0.06 -14.04 13.60
C LYS A 31 -0.90 -13.17 12.67
N THR A 32 -1.84 -13.79 11.97
CA THR A 32 -2.73 -13.12 10.98
C THR A 32 -4.22 -13.37 11.25
N SER A 33 -4.58 -13.94 12.41
CA SER A 33 -5.98 -14.24 12.78
C SER A 33 -6.91 -13.04 12.58
N ASP A 34 -6.47 -11.86 13.02
CA ASP A 34 -7.27 -10.64 13.04
C ASP A 34 -7.20 -9.86 11.71
N LEU A 35 -6.44 -10.37 10.73
CA LEU A 35 -6.27 -9.71 9.44
C LEU A 35 -7.42 -10.07 8.50
N SER A 36 -8.14 -9.06 8.00
CA SER A 36 -9.15 -9.24 6.96
C SER A 36 -8.49 -9.43 5.59
N LEU A 37 -8.54 -10.65 5.03
CA LEU A 37 -8.05 -10.92 3.69
C LEU A 37 -8.80 -10.10 2.63
N ALA A 38 -10.13 -9.99 2.77
CA ALA A 38 -10.99 -9.25 1.84
C ALA A 38 -10.59 -7.78 1.76
N MET A 39 -10.28 -7.14 2.89
CA MET A 39 -9.82 -5.75 2.92
C MET A 39 -8.57 -5.56 2.05
N PHE A 40 -7.56 -6.41 2.22
CA PHE A 40 -6.31 -6.28 1.47
C PHE A 40 -6.46 -6.61 -0.01
N VAL A 41 -7.33 -7.56 -0.37
CA VAL A 41 -7.63 -7.88 -1.78
C VAL A 41 -8.32 -6.71 -2.47
N VAL A 42 -9.38 -6.14 -1.88
CA VAL A 42 -10.07 -4.97 -2.44
C VAL A 42 -9.12 -3.79 -2.55
N LEU A 43 -8.28 -3.57 -1.53
CA LEU A 43 -7.27 -2.52 -1.53
C LEU A 43 -6.22 -2.73 -2.64
N ALA A 44 -5.74 -3.95 -2.85
CA ALA A 44 -4.79 -4.27 -3.93
C ALA A 44 -5.39 -3.98 -5.32
N ILE A 45 -6.67 -4.31 -5.54
CA ILE A 45 -7.39 -3.97 -6.78
C ILE A 45 -7.47 -2.45 -6.95
N GLY A 46 -7.93 -1.74 -5.92
CA GLY A 46 -8.03 -0.28 -5.96
C GLY A 46 -6.69 0.41 -6.24
N ILE A 47 -5.60 -0.04 -5.60
CA ILE A 47 -4.26 0.48 -5.82
C ILE A 47 -3.76 0.17 -7.24
N SER A 48 -4.08 -1.01 -7.78
CA SER A 48 -3.76 -1.35 -9.18
C SER A 48 -4.42 -0.36 -10.15
N LEU A 49 -5.67 0.01 -9.88
CA LEU A 49 -6.37 1.04 -10.66
C LEU A 49 -5.73 2.42 -10.49
N TRP A 50 -5.26 2.78 -9.29
CA TRP A 50 -4.51 4.03 -9.06
C TRP A 50 -3.17 4.07 -9.80
N ILE A 51 -2.47 2.94 -9.90
CA ILE A 51 -1.24 2.82 -10.68
C ILE A 51 -1.53 3.07 -12.16
N ILE A 52 -2.55 2.40 -12.71
CA ILE A 52 -2.99 2.62 -14.10
C ILE A 52 -3.37 4.09 -14.31
N TYR A 53 -4.15 4.68 -13.40
CA TYR A 53 -4.53 6.08 -13.44
C TYR A 53 -3.32 7.03 -13.41
N GLY A 54 -2.34 6.77 -12.54
CA GLY A 54 -1.10 7.53 -12.47
C GLY A 54 -0.28 7.48 -13.76
N ILE A 55 -0.23 6.32 -14.42
CA ILE A 55 0.41 6.15 -15.73
C ILE A 55 -0.32 6.97 -16.79
N LEU A 56 -1.65 6.89 -16.86
CA LEU A 56 -2.47 7.65 -17.82
C LEU A 56 -2.32 9.16 -17.65
N LEU A 57 -2.09 9.64 -16.42
CA LEU A 57 -1.81 11.05 -16.13
C LEU A 57 -0.34 11.47 -16.34
N GLY A 58 0.58 10.51 -16.56
CA GLY A 58 2.02 10.79 -16.51
C GLY A 58 2.52 11.25 -15.14
N SER A 59 1.79 10.94 -14.06
CA SER A 59 2.08 11.40 -12.70
C SER A 59 2.98 10.42 -11.96
N LEU A 60 4.28 10.71 -11.98
CA LEU A 60 5.29 9.92 -11.26
C LEU A 60 5.02 9.82 -9.74
N PRO A 61 4.58 10.88 -9.02
CA PRO A 61 4.27 10.78 -7.60
C PRO A 61 3.14 9.78 -7.28
N ILE A 62 2.07 9.79 -8.08
CA ILE A 62 0.94 8.85 -7.91
C ILE A 62 1.40 7.42 -8.19
N LEU A 63 2.15 7.23 -9.27
CA LEU A 63 2.68 5.92 -9.66
C LEU A 63 3.57 5.34 -8.55
N LEU A 64 4.56 6.10 -8.08
CA LEU A 64 5.52 5.63 -7.08
C LEU A 64 4.85 5.32 -5.74
N ALA A 65 4.02 6.23 -5.22
CA ALA A 65 3.35 6.04 -3.94
C ALA A 65 2.48 4.77 -3.95
N ASN A 66 1.64 4.61 -4.97
CA ASN A 66 0.75 3.45 -5.06
C ASN A 66 1.51 2.14 -5.33
N SER A 67 2.62 2.18 -6.07
CA SER A 67 3.44 0.99 -6.32
C SER A 67 4.04 0.43 -5.03
N VAL A 68 4.52 1.28 -4.12
CA VAL A 68 5.06 0.83 -2.84
C VAL A 68 3.95 0.23 -1.98
N VAL A 69 2.78 0.89 -1.88
CA VAL A 69 1.66 0.35 -1.12
C VAL A 69 1.18 -0.98 -1.70
N PHE A 70 1.15 -1.12 -3.02
CA PHE A 70 0.78 -2.38 -3.68
C PHE A 70 1.66 -3.54 -3.22
N VAL A 71 2.99 -3.36 -3.21
CA VAL A 71 3.94 -4.39 -2.74
C VAL A 71 3.69 -4.75 -1.27
N LEU A 72 3.44 -3.75 -0.41
CA LEU A 72 3.12 -3.99 1.00
C LEU A 72 1.78 -4.74 1.16
N CYS A 73 0.76 -4.41 0.37
CA CYS A 73 -0.52 -5.12 0.36
C CYS A 73 -0.35 -6.58 -0.09
N ILE A 74 0.39 -6.84 -1.16
CA ILE A 74 0.67 -8.21 -1.63
C ILE A 74 1.40 -9.00 -0.54
N TYR A 75 2.40 -8.41 0.13
CA TYR A 75 3.07 -9.05 1.24
C TYR A 75 2.08 -9.47 2.36
N LEU A 76 1.15 -8.59 2.73
CA LEU A 76 0.15 -8.85 3.77
C LEU A 76 -0.85 -9.95 3.36
N ILE A 77 -1.27 -9.97 2.08
CA ILE A 77 -2.11 -11.02 1.51
C ILE A 77 -1.40 -12.36 1.58
N VAL A 78 -0.16 -12.43 1.08
CA VAL A 78 0.65 -13.67 1.10
C VAL A 78 0.87 -14.14 2.53
N ALA A 79 1.15 -13.24 3.46
CA ALA A 79 1.31 -13.58 4.87
C ALA A 79 0.00 -14.13 5.48
N LYS A 80 -1.16 -13.57 5.14
CA LYS A 80 -2.46 -14.08 5.58
C LYS A 80 -2.75 -15.47 5.01
N ILE A 81 -2.40 -15.74 3.76
CA ILE A 81 -2.59 -17.07 3.16
C ILE A 81 -1.62 -18.09 3.79
N ARG A 82 -0.39 -17.68 4.13
CA ARG A 82 0.65 -18.59 4.67
C ARG A 82 0.48 -18.92 6.16
N TYR A 83 0.06 -17.95 6.96
CA TYR A 83 -0.01 -18.09 8.42
C TYR A 83 -1.44 -18.03 8.98
N GLY A 84 -2.44 -17.89 8.11
CA GLY A 84 -3.86 -17.82 8.46
C GLY A 84 -4.50 -19.18 8.62
#